data_AF-A0A6A5ASG6-F1
#
_entry.id   AF-A0A6A5ASG6-F1
#
_cell.length_a   1.000
_cell.length_b   1.000
_cell.length_c   1.000
_cell.angle_alpha   90.00
_cell.angle_beta   90.00
_cell.angle_gamma   90.00
#
_symmetry.space_group_name_H-M   'P 1'
#
loop_
_entity.id
_entity.type
_entity.pdbx_description
1 polymer ?
#
loop_
_entity_poly.entity_id
_entity_poly.type
_entity_poly.pdbx_seq_one_letter_code
_entity_poly.pdbx_strand_id
1 'polypeptide(L)'
;MRFGIYATTSLLAGAGLVGYTYYTRQQFYPTVIYLVTSKVSVMVLCNVAFVMTVLFGQVFKRIFLGTLRDAELEMLYDHARFAIAETCFTLSVFREEMSLRVLGLFTILLFLKTFHWLCQWRGEHVR
;
A
#
# COMPACT_ATOMS: atom_id res chain seq x y z
N MET A 1 -9.05 10.22 13.07
CA MET A 1 -10.33 9.49 13.02
C MET A 1 -10.83 9.17 11.61
N ARG A 2 -10.81 10.12 10.65
CA ARG A 2 -11.33 9.89 9.28
C ARG A 2 -10.70 8.70 8.53
N PHE A 3 -9.38 8.53 8.64
CA PHE A 3 -8.66 7.39 8.05
C PHE A 3 -9.10 6.03 8.62
N GLY A 4 -9.36 5.97 9.93
CA GLY A 4 -9.82 4.74 10.57
C GLY A 4 -11.19 4.30 10.05
N ILE A 5 -12.12 5.24 9.92
CA ILE A 5 -13.45 4.97 9.36
C ILE A 5 -13.31 4.47 7.92
N TYR A 6 -12.54 5.16 7.08
CA TYR A 6 -12.26 4.74 5.71
C TYR A 6 -11.70 3.31 5.64
N ALA A 7 -10.67 3.01 6.43
CA ALA A 7 -10.06 1.69 6.47
C ALA A 7 -11.08 0.62 6.88
N THR A 8 -11.87 0.86 7.92
CA THR A 8 -12.90 -0.10 8.35
C THR A 8 -13.98 -0.30 7.29
N THR A 9 -14.45 0.77 6.64
CA THR A 9 -15.47 0.66 5.58
C THR A 9 -14.95 -0.10 4.36
N SER A 10 -13.70 0.14 3.96
CA SER A 10 -13.07 -0.58 2.84
C SER A 10 -12.86 -2.06 3.15
N LEU A 11 -12.42 -2.38 4.38
CA LEU A 11 -12.26 -3.77 4.82
C LEU A 11 -13.59 -4.51 4.89
N LEU A 12 -14.65 -3.86 5.39
CA LEU A 12 -16.01 -4.41 5.40
C LEU A 12 -16.54 -4.65 3.98
N ALA A 13 -16.34 -3.70 3.06
CA ALA A 13 -16.72 -3.86 1.67
C ALA A 13 -15.98 -5.03 1.00
N GLY A 14 -14.68 -5.18 1.27
CA GLY A 14 -13.89 -6.32 0.81
C GLY A 14 -14.37 -7.66 1.36
N ALA A 15 -14.61 -7.74 2.66
CA ALA A 15 -15.13 -8.95 3.31
C ALA A 15 -16.53 -9.33 2.78
N GLY A 16 -17.40 -8.34 2.57
CA GLY A 16 -18.72 -8.54 1.99
C GLY A 16 -18.65 -9.07 0.56
N LEU A 17 -17.75 -8.53 -0.27
CA LEU A 17 -17.52 -9.03 -1.62
C LEU A 17 -17.05 -10.49 -1.62
N VAL A 18 -16.07 -10.83 -0.79
CA VAL A 18 -15.56 -12.21 -0.66
C VAL A 18 -16.65 -13.15 -0.16
N GLY A 19 -17.45 -12.73 0.83
CA GLY A 19 -18.56 -13.52 1.35
C GLY A 19 -19.65 -13.78 0.30
N TYR A 20 -20.02 -12.75 -0.47
CA TYR A 20 -21.00 -12.86 -1.55
C TYR A 20 -20.55 -13.83 -2.65
N THR A 21 -19.30 -13.73 -3.09
CA THR A 21 -18.77 -14.58 -4.16
C THR A 21 -18.58 -16.02 -3.70
N TYR A 22 -18.17 -16.22 -2.45
CA TYR A 22 -18.06 -17.54 -1.83
C TYR A 22 -19.44 -18.23 -1.71
N TYR A 23 -20.46 -17.52 -1.22
CA TYR A 23 -21.82 -18.05 -1.10
C TYR A 23 -22.40 -18.46 -2.46
N THR A 24 -22.17 -17.63 -3.49
CA THR A 24 -22.72 -17.84 -4.84
C THR A 24 -22.07 -19.02 -5.57
N ARG A 25 -20.77 -19.26 -5.37
CA ARG A 25 -20.00 -20.22 -6.19
C ARG A 25 -19.65 -21.52 -5.48
N GLN A 26 -19.74 -21.61 -4.14
CA GLN A 26 -19.53 -22.80 -3.28
C GLN A 26 -18.17 -23.53 -3.44
N GLN A 27 -17.42 -23.30 -4.52
CA GLN A 27 -16.15 -23.90 -4.86
C GLN A 27 -15.05 -22.83 -4.88
N PHE A 28 -13.89 -23.14 -4.30
CA PHE A 28 -12.79 -22.19 -4.12
C PHE A 28 -12.23 -21.66 -5.46
N TYR A 29 -11.99 -22.56 -6.42
CA TYR A 29 -11.38 -22.22 -7.71
C TYR A 29 -12.18 -21.20 -8.55
N PRO A 30 -13.49 -21.40 -8.83
CA PRO A 30 -14.27 -20.41 -9.59
C PRO A 30 -14.49 -19.10 -8.83
N THR A 31 -14.45 -19.13 -7.50
CA THR A 31 -14.53 -17.91 -6.66
C THR A 31 -13.32 -17.01 -6.89
N VAL A 32 -12.10 -17.58 -6.87
CA VAL A 32 -10.86 -16.83 -7.11
C VAL A 32 -10.80 -16.28 -8.54
N ILE A 33 -11.20 -17.08 -9.53
CA ILE A 33 -11.24 -16.61 -10.93
C ILE A 33 -12.20 -15.43 -11.06
N TYR A 34 -13.40 -15.51 -10.50
CA TYR A 34 -14.35 -14.40 -10.55
C TYR A 34 -13.79 -13.12 -9.90
N LEU A 35 -13.11 -13.26 -8.76
CA LEU A 35 -12.47 -12.15 -8.05
C LEU A 35 -11.41 -11.44 -8.89
N VAL A 36 -10.61 -12.20 -9.65
CA VAL A 36 -9.47 -11.69 -10.43
C VAL A 36 -9.89 -11.27 -11.85
N THR A 37 -11.00 -11.80 -12.38
CA THR A 37 -11.49 -11.47 -13.73
C THR A 37 -12.48 -10.30 -13.72
N SER A 38 -13.29 -10.13 -12.67
CA SER A 38 -14.30 -9.08 -12.62
C SER A 38 -13.69 -7.71 -12.31
N LYS A 39 -13.84 -6.74 -13.22
CA LYS A 39 -13.29 -5.38 -13.08
C LYS A 39 -13.64 -4.72 -11.74
N VAL A 40 -14.89 -4.86 -11.30
CA VAL A 40 -15.39 -4.30 -10.03
C VAL A 40 -14.75 -5.01 -8.83
N SER A 41 -14.62 -6.34 -8.90
CA SER A 41 -14.00 -7.12 -7.82
C SER A 41 -12.51 -6.80 -7.68
N VAL A 42 -11.80 -6.69 -8.80
CA VAL A 42 -10.39 -6.28 -8.83
C VAL A 42 -10.21 -4.88 -8.24
N MET A 43 -11.08 -3.91 -8.59
CA MET A 43 -11.02 -2.56 -8.02
C MET A 43 -11.18 -2.55 -6.50
N VAL A 44 -12.15 -3.30 -5.97
CA VAL A 44 -12.37 -3.40 -4.51
C VAL A 44 -11.18 -4.10 -3.83
N LEU A 45 -10.66 -5.17 -4.43
CA LEU A 45 -9.46 -5.86 -3.91
C LEU A 45 -8.22 -4.95 -3.90
N CYS A 46 -8.02 -4.15 -4.95
CA CYS A 46 -6.94 -3.16 -5.00
C CYS A 46 -7.10 -2.11 -3.90
N ASN A 47 -8.32 -1.64 -3.63
CA ASN A 47 -8.58 -0.71 -2.54
C ASN A 47 -8.22 -1.31 -1.17
N VAL A 48 -8.66 -2.54 -0.91
CA VAL A 48 -8.35 -3.28 0.32
C VAL A 48 -6.84 -3.50 0.45
N ALA A 49 -6.15 -3.89 -0.62
CA ALA A 49 -4.70 -4.07 -0.63
C ALA A 49 -3.95 -2.78 -0.32
N PHE A 50 -4.41 -1.64 -0.85
CA PHE A 50 -3.86 -0.34 -0.54
C PHE A 50 -4.02 0.03 0.94
N VAL A 51 -5.23 -0.15 1.50
CA VAL A 51 -5.49 0.09 2.93
C VAL A 51 -4.59 -0.80 3.80
N MET A 52 -4.48 -2.08 3.48
CA MET A 52 -3.61 -3.03 4.18
C MET A 52 -2.14 -2.59 4.15
N THR A 53 -1.66 -2.08 3.02
CA THR A 53 -0.28 -1.56 2.87
C THR A 53 -0.04 -0.36 3.79
N VAL A 54 -1.00 0.57 3.87
CA VAL A 54 -0.89 1.73 4.76
C VAL A 54 -0.94 1.33 6.25
N LEU A 55 -1.83 0.40 6.61
CA LEU A 55 -1.89 -0.15 7.98
C LEU A 55 -0.57 -0.84 8.36
N PHE A 56 -0.01 -1.63 7.46
CA PHE A 56 1.30 -2.24 7.64
C PHE A 56 2.39 -1.18 7.86
N GLY A 57 2.37 -0.08 7.10
CA GLY A 57 3.21 1.11 7.33
C GLY A 57 3.08 1.72 8.71
N GLN A 58 1.85 1.87 9.20
CA GLN A 58 1.62 2.42 10.55
C GLN A 58 2.13 1.47 11.64
N VAL A 59 1.94 0.16 11.48
CA VAL A 59 2.45 -0.85 12.41
C VAL A 59 3.98 -0.85 12.41
N PHE A 60 4.61 -0.87 11.24
CA PHE A 60 6.08 -0.79 11.11
C PHE A 60 6.64 0.48 11.72
N LYS A 61 6.04 1.64 11.43
CA LYS A 61 6.41 2.92 12.05
C LYS A 61 6.35 2.83 13.58
N ARG A 62 5.28 2.27 14.14
CA ARG A 62 5.11 2.14 15.60
C ARG A 62 6.13 1.20 16.21
N ILE A 63 6.41 0.04 15.59
CA ILE A 63 7.32 -0.97 16.12
C ILE A 63 8.77 -0.46 16.12
N PHE A 64 9.23 0.11 15.00
CA PHE A 64 10.65 0.45 14.83
C PHE A 64 11.02 1.86 15.31
N LEU A 65 10.10 2.84 15.22
CA LEU A 65 10.44 4.25 15.45
C LEU A 65 9.73 4.93 16.63
N GLY A 66 8.59 4.41 17.08
CA GLY A 66 7.82 5.06 18.15
C GLY A 66 7.26 6.43 17.72
N THR A 67 7.50 7.48 18.52
CA THR A 67 7.06 8.85 18.22
C THR A 67 8.02 9.53 17.25
N LEU A 68 7.54 9.80 16.03
CA LEU A 68 8.28 10.54 15.02
C LEU A 68 8.17 12.04 15.30
N ARG A 69 9.29 12.77 15.22
CA ARG A 69 9.30 14.23 15.41
C ARG A 69 8.77 14.91 14.15
N ASP A 70 8.11 16.06 14.30
CA ASP A 70 7.52 16.77 13.16
C ASP A 70 8.56 17.14 12.09
N ALA A 71 9.79 17.46 12.51
CA ALA A 71 10.91 17.74 11.60
C ALA A 71 11.32 16.54 10.72
N GLU A 72 11.28 15.30 11.26
CA GLU A 72 11.59 14.10 10.47
C GLU A 72 10.49 13.83 9.45
N LEU A 73 9.24 14.15 9.80
CA LEU A 73 8.08 13.96 8.94
C LEU A 73 8.09 14.94 7.77
N GLU A 74 8.45 16.19 8.02
CA GLU A 74 8.57 17.23 6.98
C GLU A 74 9.68 16.86 5.97
N MET A 75 10.85 16.45 6.47
CA MET A 75 11.94 16.00 5.60
C MET A 75 11.59 14.71 4.83
N LEU A 76 10.84 13.79 5.46
CA LEU A 76 10.31 12.60 4.80
C LEU A 76 9.38 12.95 3.66
N TYR A 77 8.46 13.89 3.87
CA TYR A 77 7.50 14.32 2.85
C TYR A 77 8.21 14.94 1.65
N ASP A 78 9.21 15.79 1.92
CA ASP A 78 10.01 16.41 0.88
C ASP A 78 10.82 15.40 0.07
N HIS A 79 11.45 14.40 0.71
CA HIS A 79 12.17 13.36 -0.04
C HIS A 79 11.23 12.40 -0.77
N ALA A 80 10.10 12.05 -0.14
CA ALA A 80 9.11 11.15 -0.71
C ALA A 80 8.48 11.72 -1.97
N ARG A 81 8.15 13.02 -2.02
CA ARG A 81 7.56 13.64 -3.21
C ARG A 81 8.47 13.52 -4.43
N PHE A 82 9.78 13.70 -4.24
CA PHE A 82 10.77 13.58 -5.31
C PHE A 82 10.97 12.12 -5.72
N ALA A 83 11.12 11.21 -4.76
CA ALA A 83 11.24 9.78 -5.09
C ALA A 83 10.01 9.24 -5.80
N ILE A 84 8.80 9.63 -5.40
CA ILE A 84 7.57 9.23 -6.08
C ILE A 84 7.56 9.77 -7.52
N ALA A 85 7.96 11.02 -7.74
CA ALA A 85 8.02 11.60 -9.07
C ALA A 85 9.04 10.90 -9.97
N GLU A 86 10.27 10.67 -9.48
CA GLU A 86 11.32 9.96 -10.24
C GLU A 86 10.89 8.54 -10.60
N THR A 87 10.33 7.83 -9.63
CA THR A 87 9.94 6.45 -9.82
C THR A 87 8.72 6.36 -10.76
N CYS A 88 7.76 7.30 -10.66
CA CYS A 88 6.67 7.44 -11.62
C CYS A 88 7.19 7.78 -13.04
N PHE A 89 8.20 8.63 -13.15
CA PHE A 89 8.84 8.96 -14.41
C PHE A 89 9.47 7.71 -15.05
N THR A 90 10.27 6.96 -14.29
CA THR A 90 10.83 5.67 -14.76
C THR A 90 9.73 4.71 -15.17
N LEU A 91 8.66 4.59 -14.38
CA LEU A 91 7.52 3.73 -14.67
C LEU A 91 6.82 4.11 -15.98
N SER A 92 6.67 5.41 -16.22
CA SER A 92 6.04 5.95 -17.42
C SER A 92 6.88 5.73 -18.69
N VAL A 93 8.21 5.68 -18.57
CA VAL A 93 9.11 5.34 -19.67
C VAL A 93 8.95 3.87 -20.07
N PHE A 94 8.69 2.98 -19.11
CA PHE A 94 8.43 1.55 -19.35
C PHE A 94 6.93 1.22 -19.49
N ARG A 95 6.14 2.13 -20.06
CA ARG A 95 4.66 2.03 -20.13
C ARG A 95 4.14 0.70 -20.69
N GLU A 96 4.87 0.05 -21.58
CA GLU A 96 4.45 -1.21 -22.22
C GLU A 96 4.50 -2.43 -21.27
N GLU A 97 5.26 -2.36 -20.16
CA GLU A 97 5.38 -3.47 -19.19
C GLU A 97 4.51 -3.28 -17.94
N MET A 98 3.54 -2.35 -18.00
CA MET A 98 2.72 -1.95 -16.86
C MET A 98 1.76 -3.04 -16.38
N SER A 99 2.26 -3.96 -15.54
CA SER A 99 1.48 -5.00 -14.86
C SER A 99 1.18 -4.64 -13.40
N LEU A 100 0.08 -5.14 -12.85
CA LEU A 100 -0.26 -5.06 -11.43
C LEU A 100 0.89 -5.56 -10.53
N ARG A 101 1.68 -6.52 -11.02
CA ARG A 101 2.86 -7.02 -10.33
C ARG A 101 3.97 -5.98 -10.20
N VAL A 102 4.22 -5.21 -11.26
CA VAL A 102 5.23 -4.14 -11.26
C VAL A 102 4.83 -3.03 -10.29
N LEU A 103 3.55 -2.66 -10.29
CA LEU A 103 2.99 -1.72 -9.30
C LEU A 103 3.17 -2.22 -7.87
N GLY A 104 2.95 -3.51 -7.61
CA GLY A 104 3.18 -4.10 -6.29
C GLY A 104 4.65 -4.08 -5.86
N LEU A 105 5.58 -4.41 -6.77
CA LEU A 105 7.01 -4.33 -6.49
C LEU A 105 7.46 -2.88 -6.20
N PHE A 106 6.90 -1.94 -6.95
CA PHE A 106 7.16 -0.52 -6.80
C PHE A 106 6.69 0.03 -5.44
N THR A 107 5.47 -0.31 -5.01
CA THR A 107 4.96 0.13 -3.70
C THR A 107 5.82 -0.42 -2.57
N ILE A 108 6.25 -1.68 -2.65
CA ILE A 108 7.17 -2.29 -1.70
C ILE A 108 8.52 -1.55 -1.70
N LEU A 109 9.08 -1.26 -2.88
CA LEU A 109 10.37 -0.59 -3.01
C LEU A 109 10.33 0.83 -2.39
N LEU A 110 9.29 1.62 -2.71
CA LEU A 110 9.11 2.95 -2.12
C LEU A 110 8.96 2.89 -0.61
N PHE A 111 8.22 1.91 -0.10
CA PHE A 111 8.07 1.67 1.34
C PHE A 111 9.44 1.43 1.98
N LEU A 112 10.20 0.44 1.49
CA LEU A 112 11.55 0.14 1.99
C LEU A 112 12.48 1.35 1.93
N LYS A 113 12.46 2.12 0.84
CA LYS A 113 13.29 3.32 0.67
C LYS A 113 12.95 4.39 1.71
N THR A 114 11.67 4.58 1.99
CA THR A 114 11.16 5.50 3.01
C THR A 114 11.63 5.07 4.42
N PHE A 115 11.57 3.78 4.74
CA PHE A 115 12.10 3.26 6.01
C PHE A 115 13.62 3.37 6.11
N HIS A 116 14.34 3.10 5.02
CA HIS A 116 15.79 3.22 4.98
C HIS A 116 16.26 4.65 5.29
N TRP A 117 15.66 5.65 4.66
CA TRP A 117 15.95 7.07 4.95
C TRP A 117 15.69 7.43 6.41
N LEU A 118 14.58 6.95 6.94
CA LEU A 118 14.19 7.21 8.33
C LEU A 118 15.19 6.60 9.33
N CYS A 119 15.69 5.40 9.06
CA CYS A 119 16.76 4.79 9.85
C CYS A 119 18.08 5.57 9.74
N GLN A 120 18.43 6.03 8.55
CA GLN A 120 19.65 6.80 8.31
C GLN A 120 19.66 8.12 9.11
N TRP A 121 18.56 8.88 9.06
CA TRP A 121 18.46 10.17 9.77
C TRP A 121 18.53 10.04 11.28
N ARG A 122 17.99 8.94 11.84
CA ARG A 122 18.12 8.65 13.26
C ARG A 122 19.54 8.22 13.64
N GLY A 123 20.21 7.45 12.79
CA GLY A 123 21.61 7.07 12.99
C GLY A 123 22.54 8.27 13.00
N GLU A 124 22.26 9.27 12.16
CA GLU A 124 23.04 10.50 12.07
C GLU A 124 22.83 11.44 13.27
N HIS A 125 21.61 11.51 13.82
CA HIS A 125 21.31 12.32 15.02
C HIS A 125 21.87 11.79 16.34
N VAL A 126 22.27 10.51 16.41
CA VAL A 126 22.83 9.88 17.62
C VAL A 126 24.35 10.06 17.73
N ARG A 127 25.00 10.57 16.67
CA ARG A 127 26.43 10.95 16.68
C ARG A 127 26.61 12.44 16.93
#